data_AF-A0A9Q1LR97-F1
#
_entry.id   AF-A0A9Q1LR97-F1
#
_cell.length_a   1.000
_cell.length_b   1.000
_cell.length_c   1.000
_cell.angle_alpha   90.00
_cell.angle_beta   90.00
_cell.angle_gamma   90.00
#
_symmetry.space_group_name_H-M   'P 1'
#
loop_
_entity.id
_entity.type
_entity.pdbx_description
1 polymer ?
#
loop_
_entity_poly.entity_id
_entity_poly.type
_entity_poly.pdbx_seq_one_letter_code
_entity_poly.pdbx_strand_id
1 'polypeptide(L)'
;MEIIVKKYKQRFRKVKEEMENWKDLQCRLISQFTNASSIIQRLQIFQNSKNYGALRCVEGIQEAVLLKQMNSLQTILLSMNETLEKFHSVVLSLDKMVRDGRQLIKGGSVQNCETAAATRWDKTKHC
;
A
#
# COMPACT_ATOMS: atom_id res chain seq x y z
N MET A 1 20.92 26.78 -7.14
CA MET A 1 19.53 26.49 -7.58
C MET A 1 19.38 25.08 -8.15
N GLU A 2 20.27 24.63 -9.04
CA GLU A 2 20.17 23.34 -9.74
C GLU A 2 20.19 22.09 -8.83
N ILE A 3 21.00 22.08 -7.76
CA ILE A 3 21.07 20.96 -6.79
C ILE A 3 19.72 20.76 -6.07
N ILE A 4 19.06 21.86 -5.71
CA ILE A 4 17.76 21.83 -5.01
C ILE A 4 16.71 21.26 -5.97
N VAL A 5 16.67 21.73 -7.21
CA VAL A 5 15.77 21.21 -8.25
C VAL A 5 15.99 19.71 -8.50
N LYS A 6 17.25 19.25 -8.56
CA LYS A 6 17.58 17.81 -8.69
C LYS A 6 17.04 17.00 -7.50
N LYS A 7 17.19 17.49 -6.27
CA LYS A 7 16.63 16.84 -5.06
C LYS A 7 15.10 16.74 -5.10
N TYR A 8 14.40 17.80 -5.51
CA TYR A 8 12.94 17.78 -5.63
C TYR A 8 12.47 16.81 -6.71
N LYS A 9 13.09 16.82 -7.90
CA LYS A 9 12.78 15.87 -8.98
C LYS A 9 12.95 14.42 -8.52
N GLN A 10 14.03 14.12 -7.80
CA GLN A 10 14.27 12.78 -7.26
C GLN A 10 13.19 12.35 -6.26
N ARG A 11 12.76 13.25 -5.37
CA ARG A 11 11.69 12.96 -4.41
C ARG A 11 10.34 12.74 -5.09
N PHE A 12 10.01 13.58 -6.06
CA PHE A 12 8.80 13.42 -6.86
C PHE A 12 8.78 12.06 -7.58
N ARG A 13 9.91 11.62 -8.12
CA ARG A 13 10.03 10.30 -8.74
C ARG A 13 9.71 9.17 -7.76
N LYS A 14 10.27 9.22 -6.54
CA LYS A 14 9.97 8.23 -5.48
C LYS A 14 8.50 8.22 -5.06
N VAL A 15 7.89 9.40 -4.90
CA VAL A 15 6.44 9.49 -4.61
C VAL A 15 5.64 8.86 -5.74
N LYS A 16 6.00 9.11 -7.00
CA LYS A 16 5.34 8.50 -8.15
C LYS A 16 5.48 6.97 -8.15
N GLU A 17 6.68 6.46 -7.86
CA GLU A 17 6.93 5.01 -7.74
C GLU A 17 6.02 4.37 -6.66
N GLU A 18 5.90 4.99 -5.48
CA GLU A 18 4.99 4.52 -4.43
C GLU A 18 3.51 4.63 -4.82
N MET A 19 3.13 5.64 -5.59
CA MET A 19 1.75 5.80 -6.10
C MET A 19 1.39 4.73 -7.15
N GLU A 20 2.33 4.32 -8.00
CA GLU A 20 2.11 3.18 -8.90
C GLU A 20 2.00 1.88 -8.12
N ASN A 21 2.86 1.67 -7.11
CA ASN A 21 2.76 0.51 -6.22
C ASN A 21 1.41 0.47 -5.49
N TRP A 22 0.94 1.61 -4.98
CA TRP A 22 -0.40 1.75 -4.39
C TRP A 22 -1.49 1.29 -5.35
N LYS A 23 -1.43 1.72 -6.61
CA LYS A 23 -2.41 1.38 -7.65
C LYS A 23 -2.40 -0.13 -7.94
N ASP A 24 -1.23 -0.74 -8.07
CA ASP A 24 -1.11 -2.18 -8.30
C ASP A 24 -1.68 -2.99 -7.12
N LEU A 25 -1.39 -2.57 -5.89
CA LEU A 25 -1.96 -3.16 -4.68
C LEU A 25 -3.48 -2.99 -4.63
N GLN A 26 -4.02 -1.87 -5.10
CA GLN A 26 -5.47 -1.63 -5.15
C GLN A 26 -6.15 -2.56 -6.14
N CYS A 27 -5.61 -2.67 -7.36
CA CYS A 27 -6.12 -3.61 -8.35
C CYS A 27 -6.09 -5.05 -7.84
N ARG A 28 -4.99 -5.45 -7.17
CA ARG A 28 -4.85 -6.78 -6.56
C ARG A 28 -5.88 -7.01 -5.46
N LEU A 29 -6.04 -6.07 -4.53
CA LEU A 29 -6.99 -6.21 -3.42
C LEU A 29 -8.44 -6.31 -3.92
N ILE A 30 -8.81 -5.49 -4.91
CA ILE A 30 -10.13 -5.56 -5.54
C ILE A 30 -10.34 -6.95 -6.16
N SER A 31 -9.38 -7.45 -6.94
CA SER A 31 -9.47 -8.77 -7.56
C SER A 31 -9.61 -9.89 -6.52
N GLN A 32 -8.81 -9.85 -5.45
CA GLN A 32 -8.90 -10.81 -4.34
C GLN A 32 -10.27 -10.76 -3.66
N PHE A 33 -10.77 -9.55 -3.37
CA PHE A 33 -12.08 -9.36 -2.74
C PHE A 33 -13.23 -9.86 -3.63
N THR A 34 -13.20 -9.59 -4.93
CA THR A 34 -14.17 -10.11 -5.90
C THR A 34 -14.14 -11.63 -5.94
N ASN A 35 -12.96 -12.24 -5.94
CA ASN A 35 -12.80 -13.70 -5.91
C ASN A 35 -13.36 -14.30 -4.62
N ALA A 36 -13.04 -13.72 -3.46
CA ALA A 36 -13.57 -14.15 -2.17
C ALA A 36 -15.11 -14.06 -2.15
N SER A 37 -15.66 -12.95 -2.63
CA SER A 37 -17.11 -12.73 -2.70
C SER A 37 -17.81 -13.75 -3.60
N SER A 38 -17.23 -14.07 -4.76
CA SER A 38 -17.74 -15.12 -5.66
C SER A 38 -17.75 -16.50 -5.00
N ILE A 39 -16.72 -16.85 -4.22
CA ILE A 39 -16.70 -18.11 -3.47
C ILE A 39 -17.81 -18.12 -2.41
N ILE A 40 -17.95 -17.05 -1.63
CA ILE A 40 -18.99 -16.94 -0.58
C ILE A 40 -20.40 -17.07 -1.17
N GLN A 41 -20.66 -16.42 -2.30
CA GLN A 41 -21.94 -16.56 -3.02
C GLN A 41 -22.19 -18.00 -3.47
N ARG A 42 -21.17 -18.66 -4.02
CA ARG A 42 -21.28 -20.06 -4.46
C ARG A 42 -21.42 -21.06 -3.31
N LEU A 43 -20.83 -20.78 -2.14
CA LEU A 43 -20.95 -21.65 -0.96
C LEU A 43 -22.43 -21.89 -0.59
N GLN A 44 -23.28 -20.86 -0.71
CA GLN A 44 -24.72 -20.99 -0.47
C GLN A 44 -25.38 -22.03 -1.40
N ILE A 45 -24.91 -22.12 -2.65
CA ILE A 45 -25.40 -23.10 -3.64
C ILE A 45 -24.91 -24.50 -3.27
N PHE A 46 -23.65 -24.65 -2.87
CA PHE A 46 -23.06 -25.95 -2.55
C PHE A 46 -23.56 -26.57 -1.24
N GLN A 47 -24.17 -25.78 -0.35
CA GLN A 47 -24.81 -26.30 0.86
C GLN A 47 -26.12 -27.06 0.57
N ASN A 48 -26.75 -26.80 -0.57
CA ASN A 48 -27.97 -27.49 -0.95
C ASN A 48 -27.61 -28.77 -1.71
N SER A 49 -27.76 -29.92 -1.04
CA SER A 49 -27.55 -31.25 -1.61
C SER A 49 -28.36 -31.47 -2.90
N LYS A 50 -29.44 -30.72 -3.11
CA LYS A 50 -30.24 -30.81 -4.33
C LYS A 50 -29.47 -30.40 -5.59
N ASN A 51 -28.46 -29.55 -5.46
CA ASN A 51 -27.74 -28.95 -6.59
C ASN A 51 -26.68 -29.87 -7.22
N TYR A 52 -26.43 -31.05 -6.66
CA TYR A 52 -25.40 -31.98 -7.15
C TYR A 52 -25.89 -32.91 -8.27
N GLY A 53 -27.20 -32.95 -8.56
CA GLY A 53 -27.76 -33.75 -9.66
C GLY A 53 -27.32 -35.22 -9.61
N ALA A 54 -26.75 -35.70 -10.72
CA ALA A 54 -26.23 -37.06 -10.83
C ALA A 54 -25.07 -37.37 -9.85
N LEU A 55 -24.36 -36.34 -9.36
CA LEU A 55 -23.23 -36.52 -8.44
C LEU A 55 -23.67 -36.87 -7.01
N ARG A 56 -24.98 -36.79 -6.68
CA ARG A 56 -25.47 -37.14 -5.33
C ARG A 56 -25.21 -38.60 -4.94
N CYS A 57 -24.97 -39.49 -5.90
CA CYS A 57 -24.61 -40.88 -5.61
C CYS A 57 -23.17 -41.05 -5.10
N VAL A 58 -22.34 -40.01 -5.21
CA VAL A 58 -20.97 -40.00 -4.70
C VAL A 58 -21.01 -39.64 -3.22
N GLU A 59 -20.64 -40.60 -2.37
CA GLU A 59 -20.54 -40.40 -0.92
C GLU A 59 -19.54 -39.27 -0.60
N GLY A 60 -19.92 -38.36 0.29
CA GLY A 60 -19.06 -37.27 0.75
C GLY A 60 -18.81 -36.15 -0.27
N ILE A 61 -19.49 -36.13 -1.43
CA ILE A 61 -19.24 -35.14 -2.49
C ILE A 61 -19.49 -33.71 -2.02
N GLN A 62 -20.52 -33.50 -1.21
CA GLN A 62 -20.89 -32.18 -0.72
C GLN A 62 -19.80 -31.65 0.23
N GLU A 63 -19.37 -32.47 1.17
CA GLU A 63 -18.32 -32.18 2.13
C GLU A 63 -17.00 -31.90 1.42
N ALA A 64 -16.64 -32.71 0.41
CA ALA A 64 -15.43 -32.52 -0.38
C ALA A 64 -15.42 -31.18 -1.14
N VAL A 65 -16.54 -30.82 -1.78
CA VAL A 65 -16.68 -29.55 -2.50
C VAL A 65 -16.63 -28.37 -1.53
N LEU A 66 -17.38 -28.42 -0.43
CA LEU A 66 -17.39 -27.36 0.58
C LEU A 66 -16.00 -27.15 1.19
N LEU A 67 -15.30 -28.22 1.55
CA LEU A 67 -13.94 -28.16 2.07
C LEU A 67 -12.98 -27.50 1.07
N LYS A 68 -13.08 -27.86 -0.22
CA LYS A 68 -12.24 -27.26 -1.27
C LYS A 68 -12.51 -25.76 -1.44
N GLN A 69 -13.78 -25.35 -1.38
CA GLN A 69 -14.16 -23.94 -1.47
C GLN A 69 -13.67 -23.15 -0.23
N MET A 70 -13.82 -23.72 0.97
CA MET A 70 -13.34 -23.10 2.22
C MET A 70 -11.82 -22.93 2.23
N ASN A 71 -11.07 -23.95 1.80
CA ASN A 71 -9.61 -23.85 1.70
C ASN A 71 -9.19 -22.76 0.71
N SER A 72 -9.88 -22.67 -0.44
CA SER A 72 -9.62 -21.62 -1.43
C SER A 72 -9.92 -20.22 -0.88
N LEU A 73 -11.03 -20.08 -0.13
CA LEU A 73 -11.38 -18.83 0.53
C LEU A 73 -10.33 -18.43 1.58
N GLN A 74 -9.87 -19.38 2.41
CA GLN A 74 -8.82 -19.15 3.39
C GLN A 74 -7.53 -18.65 2.72
N THR A 75 -7.12 -19.28 1.61
CA THR A 75 -5.94 -18.84 0.84
C THR A 75 -6.10 -17.40 0.34
N ILE A 76 -7.27 -17.04 -0.19
CA ILE A 76 -7.52 -15.68 -0.68
C ILE A 76 -7.48 -14.67 0.47
N LEU A 77 -8.12 -14.96 1.61
CA LEU A 77 -8.14 -14.07 2.78
C LEU A 77 -6.73 -13.86 3.35
N LEU A 78 -5.91 -14.91 3.42
CA LEU A 78 -4.50 -14.79 3.79
C LEU A 78 -3.74 -13.88 2.81
N SER A 79 -3.94 -14.06 1.50
CA SER A 79 -3.29 -13.21 0.50
C SER A 79 -3.81 -11.76 0.49
N MET A 80 -5.04 -11.52 0.92
CA MET A 80 -5.58 -10.18 1.14
C MET A 80 -4.86 -9.50 2.30
N ASN A 81 -4.66 -10.20 3.42
CA ASN A 81 -3.89 -9.65 4.54
C ASN A 81 -2.47 -9.27 4.11
N GLU A 82 -1.76 -10.13 3.37
CA GLU A 82 -0.45 -9.79 2.81
C GLU A 82 -0.47 -8.53 1.93
N THR A 83 -1.56 -8.32 1.19
CA THR A 83 -1.74 -7.15 0.32
C THR A 83 -1.98 -5.89 1.15
N LEU A 84 -2.75 -6.00 2.24
CA LEU A 84 -2.99 -4.91 3.20
C LEU A 84 -1.72 -4.51 3.98
N GLU A 85 -0.87 -5.47 4.35
CA GLU A 85 0.44 -5.19 4.97
C GLU A 85 1.36 -4.42 4.02
N LYS A 86 1.34 -4.76 2.72
CA LYS A 86 2.07 -4.01 1.70
C LYS A 86 1.51 -2.60 1.51
N PHE A 87 0.19 -2.44 1.56
CA PHE A 87 -0.44 -1.11 1.57
C PHE A 87 0.05 -0.27 2.75
N HIS A 88 0.07 -0.85 3.95
CA HIS A 88 0.57 -0.17 5.13
C HIS A 88 2.02 0.32 4.94
N SER A 89 2.87 -0.51 4.34
CA SER A 89 4.25 -0.15 4.01
C SER A 89 4.34 1.06 3.06
N VAL A 90 3.47 1.14 2.05
CA VAL A 90 3.39 2.30 1.14
C VAL A 90 2.96 3.57 1.90
N VAL A 91 1.96 3.47 2.78
CA VAL A 91 1.52 4.61 3.62
C VAL A 91 2.68 5.12 4.47
N LEU A 92 3.40 4.24 5.14
CA LEU A 92 4.57 4.60 5.96
C LEU A 92 5.69 5.25 5.13
N SER A 93 5.92 4.75 3.91
CA SER A 93 6.91 5.33 2.97
C SER A 93 6.53 6.76 2.57
N LEU A 94 5.27 6.97 2.18
CA LEU A 94 4.74 8.29 1.81
C LEU A 94 4.79 9.27 2.98
N ASP A 95 4.35 8.85 4.16
CA ASP A 95 4.37 9.65 5.39
C ASP A 95 5.80 10.04 5.80
N LYS A 96 6.76 9.11 5.70
CA LYS A 96 8.19 9.42 5.86
C LYS A 96 8.66 10.47 4.86
N MET A 97 8.31 10.34 3.58
CA MET A 97 8.68 11.33 2.55
C MET A 97 8.11 12.72 2.85
N VAL A 98 6.89 12.81 3.39
CA VAL A 98 6.29 14.07 3.83
C VAL A 98 7.05 14.68 5.01
N ARG A 99 7.41 13.88 6.02
CA ARG A 99 8.24 14.33 7.15
C ARG A 99 9.60 14.85 6.71
N ASP A 100 10.30 14.08 5.88
CA ASP A 100 11.60 14.44 5.30
C ASP A 100 11.49 15.70 4.41
N GLY A 101 10.32 15.91 3.79
CA GLY A 101 9.92 17.14 3.12
C GLY A 101 9.92 18.35 4.06
N ARG A 102 9.15 18.26 5.13
CA ARG A 102 8.99 19.36 6.11
C ARG A 102 10.28 19.70 6.84
N GLN A 103 11.09 18.70 7.19
CA GLN A 103 12.37 18.93 7.88
C GLN A 103 13.36 19.72 7.02
N LEU A 104 13.42 19.46 5.71
CA LEU A 104 14.29 20.25 4.82
C LEU A 104 13.86 21.72 4.73
N ILE A 105 12.55 21.99 4.73
CA ILE A 105 12.02 23.36 4.70
C ILE A 105 12.36 24.09 6.01
N LYS A 106 12.24 23.40 7.16
CA LYS A 106 12.59 23.95 8.48
C LYS A 106 14.10 24.12 8.70
N GLY A 107 14.94 23.22 8.16
CA GLY A 107 16.40 23.33 8.23
C GLY A 107 16.96 24.44 7.33
N GLY A 108 16.32 24.70 6.18
CA GLY A 108 16.71 25.78 5.28
C GLY A 108 16.56 27.19 5.87
N SER A 109 15.60 27.41 6.79
CA SER A 109 15.45 28.70 7.46
C SER A 109 16.53 28.96 8.52
N VAL A 110 17.07 27.93 9.17
CA VAL A 110 18.11 28.07 10.20
C VAL A 110 19.46 28.39 9.55
N GLN A 111 19.82 27.68 8.46
CA GLN A 111 21.06 27.92 7.72
C GLN A 111 21.14 29.34 7.12
N ASN A 112 20.00 29.88 6.69
CA ASN A 112 19.90 31.25 6.15
C ASN A 112 19.97 32.32 7.25
N CYS A 113 19.56 32.00 8.49
CA CYS A 113 19.65 32.93 9.62
C CYS A 113 21.07 32.99 10.19
N GLU A 114 21.77 31.85 10.28
CA GLU A 114 23.17 31.79 10.73
C GLU A 114 24.13 32.46 9.73
N THR A 115 23.91 32.30 8.42
CA THR A 115 24.74 32.97 7.40
C THR A 115 24.47 34.48 7.32
N ALA A 116 23.22 34.93 7.53
CA ALA A 116 22.88 36.34 7.64
C ALA A 116 23.40 36.99 8.94
N ALA A 117 23.45 36.24 10.04
CA ALA A 117 24.09 36.68 11.27
C ALA A 117 25.61 36.81 11.05
N ALA A 118 26.29 35.79 10.52
CA ALA A 118 27.74 35.83 10.30
C ALA A 118 28.20 37.01 9.41
N THR A 119 27.43 37.38 8.37
CA THR A 119 27.74 38.55 7.52
C THR A 119 27.47 39.90 8.19
N ARG A 120 26.62 39.94 9.23
CA ARG A 120 26.29 41.18 9.97
C ARG A 120 27.36 41.55 10.99
N TRP A 121 28.01 40.56 11.61
CA TRP A 121 29.08 40.78 12.59
C TRP A 121 30.42 41.19 11.96
N ASP A 122 30.63 40.91 10.68
CA ASP A 122 31.85 41.28 9.96
C ASP A 122 31.86 42.77 9.54
N LYS A 123 30.68 43.36 9.31
CA LYS A 123 30.54 44.79 8.93
C LYS A 123 30.66 45.76 10.11
N THR A 124 30.52 45.31 11.35
CA THR A 124 30.64 46.15 12.56
C THR A 124 32.04 46.15 13.17
N LYS A 125 33.02 45.43 12.60
CA LYS A 125 34.42 45.44 13.06
C LYS A 125 35.32 46.42 12.33
N HIS A 126 34.80 47.27 11.44
CA HIS A 126 35.55 48.27 10.67
C HIS A 126 34.98 49.71 10.80
N CYS A 127 34.35 50.03 11.93
CA CYS A 127 34.16 51.42 12.37
C CYS A 127 34.82 51.61 13.73
#